data_AF-A0A1H4BVM4-F1
#
_entry.id   AF-A0A1H4BVM4-F1
#
_cell.length_a   1.000
_cell.length_b   1.000
_cell.length_c   1.000
_cell.angle_alpha   90.00
_cell.angle_beta   90.00
_cell.angle_gamma   90.00
#
_symmetry.space_group_name_H-M   'P 1'
#
loop_
_entity.id
_entity.type
_entity.pdbx_description
1 polymer ?
#
loop_
_entity_poly.entity_id
_entity_poly.type
_entity_poly.pdbx_seq_one_letter_code
_entity_poly.pdbx_strand_id
1 'polypeptide(L)'
;MRKLGGAAIGAAIGCLIVVGWIFRPATSGEWAAWVQTFGVLVAILWAVRLQVTASRQSLRQAGQVAAMFASHMHWVFRELNDACIKRSWEDYSVHRRILQEVLMQGREVTLQLLDGRSLAMVSSLRTIAVEALEKTEGHTNTGNWMHLQLYFDRRLPSIAAWLSATGNPPESSGPTDYAGLRTSFGPMGDL
;
A
#
# COMPACT_ATOMS: atom_id res chain seq x y z
N MET A 1 0.22 12.22 21.97
CA MET A 1 -1.00 13.01 21.72
C MET A 1 -2.32 12.35 22.18
N ARG A 2 -2.51 11.01 22.09
CA ARG A 2 -3.73 10.30 22.55
C ARG A 2 -4.19 10.59 24.01
N LYS A 3 -3.24 10.79 24.93
CA LYS A 3 -3.55 11.04 26.35
C LYS A 3 -4.11 12.44 26.61
N LEU A 4 -3.77 13.43 25.78
CA LEU A 4 -4.22 14.82 25.93
C LEU A 4 -5.66 15.01 25.47
N GLY A 5 -6.06 14.37 24.36
CA GLY A 5 -7.44 14.43 23.86
C GLY A 5 -8.46 13.76 24.79
N GLY A 6 -8.11 12.58 25.34
CA GLY A 6 -8.97 11.89 26.32
C GLY A 6 -9.08 12.64 27.64
N ALA A 7 -7.99 13.25 28.11
CA ALA A 7 -7.98 14.06 29.33
C ALA A 7 -8.80 15.35 29.18
N ALA A 8 -8.73 16.03 28.03
CA ALA A 8 -9.51 17.24 27.77
C ALA A 8 -11.02 16.95 27.68
N ILE A 9 -11.41 15.87 27.01
CA ILE A 9 -12.82 15.44 26.93
C ILE A 9 -13.33 14.98 28.29
N GLY A 10 -12.52 14.21 29.03
CA GLY A 10 -12.84 13.80 30.40
C GLY A 10 -13.01 14.98 31.35
N ALA A 11 -12.16 16.00 31.24
CA ALA A 11 -12.27 17.24 31.99
C ALA A 11 -13.52 18.05 31.62
N ALA A 12 -13.87 18.12 30.33
CA ALA A 12 -15.07 18.83 29.88
C ALA A 12 -16.37 18.15 30.36
N ILE A 13 -16.45 16.82 30.28
CA ILE A 13 -17.59 16.04 30.80
C ILE A 13 -17.67 16.16 32.33
N GLY A 14 -16.54 16.05 33.02
CA GLY A 14 -16.48 16.21 34.47
C GLY A 14 -16.93 17.61 34.92
N CYS A 15 -16.51 18.65 34.21
CA CYS A 15 -16.92 20.03 34.50
C CYS A 15 -18.43 20.22 34.28
N LEU A 16 -19.00 19.65 33.21
CA LEU A 16 -20.45 19.68 32.98
C LEU A 16 -21.22 18.93 34.07
N ILE A 17 -20.77 17.75 34.50
CA ILE A 17 -21.42 17.01 35.59
C ILE A 17 -21.40 17.84 36.90
N VAL A 18 -20.27 18.49 37.22
CA VAL A 18 -20.14 19.35 38.40
C VAL A 18 -21.04 20.58 38.30
N VAL A 19 -21.09 21.24 37.14
CA VAL A 19 -21.95 22.41 36.90
C VAL A 19 -23.43 22.04 36.98
N GLY A 20 -23.86 20.91 36.41
CA GLY A 20 -25.25 20.43 36.49
C GLY A 20 -25.67 19.95 37.88
N TRP A 21 -24.71 19.54 38.72
CA TRP A 21 -24.97 19.23 40.12
C TRP A 21 -25.19 20.49 40.97
N ILE A 22 -24.42 21.55 40.70
CA ILE A 22 -24.49 22.84 41.40
C ILE A 22 -25.70 23.66 40.91
N PHE A 23 -26.01 23.63 39.62
CA PHE A 23 -27.13 24.34 38.99
C PHE A 23 -28.14 23.34 38.44
N ARG A 24 -29.08 22.89 39.29
CA ARG A 24 -30.18 22.03 38.86
C ARG A 24 -31.18 22.82 38.01
N PRO A 25 -31.44 22.40 36.76
CA PRO A 25 -32.39 23.09 35.88
C PRO A 25 -33.81 23.06 36.47
N ALA A 26 -34.40 24.24 36.61
CA ALA A 26 -35.72 24.43 37.20
C ALA A 26 -36.81 24.59 36.14
N THR A 27 -36.43 24.89 34.89
CA THR A 27 -37.35 25.18 33.79
C THR A 27 -37.17 24.21 32.61
N SER A 28 -38.23 24.02 31.83
CA SER A 28 -38.23 23.13 30.65
C SER A 28 -37.24 23.55 29.55
N GLY A 29 -36.95 24.85 29.42
CA GLY A 29 -35.95 25.38 28.49
C GLY A 29 -34.51 25.05 28.88
N GLU A 30 -34.19 25.06 30.17
CA GLU A 30 -32.86 24.69 30.68
C GLU A 30 -32.61 23.18 30.49
N TRP A 31 -33.65 22.35 30.66
CA TRP A 31 -33.58 20.92 30.34
C TRP A 31 -33.30 20.67 28.86
N ALA A 32 -33.93 21.44 27.96
CA ALA A 32 -33.66 21.32 26.52
C ALA A 32 -32.20 21.66 26.18
N ALA A 33 -31.64 22.72 26.76
CA ALA A 33 -30.24 23.11 26.58
C ALA A 33 -29.26 22.03 27.11
N TRP A 34 -29.60 21.38 28.24
CA TRP A 34 -28.85 20.26 28.78
C TRP A 34 -28.83 19.06 27.83
N VAL A 35 -29.99 18.64 27.33
CA VAL A 35 -30.11 17.52 26.38
C VAL A 35 -29.35 17.82 25.09
N GLN A 36 -29.43 19.06 24.60
CA GLN A 36 -28.70 19.48 23.41
C GLN A 36 -27.19 19.45 23.62
N THR A 37 -26.69 19.94 24.75
CA THR A 37 -25.26 19.93 25.09
C THR A 37 -24.73 18.51 25.21
N PHE A 38 -25.47 17.62 25.85
CA PHE A 38 -25.15 16.19 25.90
C PHE A 38 -25.15 15.56 24.50
N GLY A 39 -26.14 15.86 23.67
CA GLY A 39 -26.21 15.39 22.28
C GLY A 39 -24.98 15.80 21.46
N VAL A 40 -24.54 17.05 21.58
CA VAL A 40 -23.33 17.55 20.90
C VAL A 40 -22.07 16.84 21.39
N LEU A 41 -21.91 16.65 22.70
CA LEU A 41 -20.75 15.92 23.25
C LEU A 41 -20.69 14.47 22.79
N VAL A 42 -21.83 13.78 22.79
CA VAL A 42 -21.93 12.40 22.30
C VAL A 42 -21.62 12.35 20.81
N ALA A 43 -22.12 13.31 20.02
CA ALA A 43 -21.82 13.41 18.59
C ALA A 43 -20.32 13.63 18.33
N ILE A 44 -19.65 14.51 19.09
CA ILE A 44 -18.20 14.73 18.99
C ILE A 44 -17.43 13.46 19.34
N LEU A 45 -17.81 12.78 20.44
CA LEU A 45 -17.18 11.53 20.84
C LEU A 45 -17.34 10.45 19.77
N TRP A 46 -18.53 10.37 19.17
CA TRP A 46 -18.84 9.44 18.09
C TRP A 46 -18.03 9.76 16.83
N ALA A 47 -17.93 11.02 16.44
CA ALA A 47 -17.13 11.48 15.29
C ALA A 47 -15.65 11.15 15.48
N VAL A 48 -15.08 11.41 16.67
CA VAL A 48 -13.70 11.03 17.01
C VAL A 48 -13.51 9.51 16.91
N ARG A 49 -14.45 8.73 17.43
CA ARG A 49 -14.40 7.26 17.35
C ARG A 49 -14.41 6.79 15.89
N LEU A 50 -15.30 7.34 15.07
CA LEU A 50 -15.42 7.05 13.63
C LEU A 50 -14.13 7.40 12.89
N GLN A 51 -13.53 8.56 13.18
CA GLN A 51 -12.28 9.01 12.56
C GLN A 51 -11.11 8.08 12.92
N VAL A 52 -11.04 7.60 14.16
CA VAL A 52 -10.02 6.63 14.60
C VAL A 52 -10.21 5.26 13.92
N THR A 53 -11.45 4.82 13.73
CA THR A 53 -11.72 3.56 13.01
C THR A 53 -11.38 3.70 11.52
N ALA A 54 -11.75 4.82 10.90
CA ALA A 54 -11.45 5.11 9.51
C ALA A 54 -9.94 5.19 9.24
N SER A 55 -9.18 5.83 10.14
CA SER A 55 -7.72 5.92 9.99
C SER A 55 -7.04 4.55 10.06
N ARG A 56 -7.51 3.65 10.93
CA ARG A 56 -7.00 2.27 11.01
C ARG A 56 -7.31 1.47 9.76
N GLN A 57 -8.50 1.65 9.20
CA GLN A 57 -8.90 0.97 7.98
C GLN A 57 -8.08 1.45 6.78
N SER A 58 -7.86 2.76 6.67
CA SER A 58 -7.01 3.37 5.64
C SER A 58 -5.56 2.86 5.72
N LEU A 59 -4.98 2.75 6.92
CA LEU A 59 -3.64 2.18 7.12
C LEU A 59 -3.54 0.72 6.65
N ARG A 60 -4.58 -0.09 6.95
CA ARG A 60 -4.62 -1.50 6.49
C ARG A 60 -4.73 -1.60 4.98
N GLN A 61 -5.59 -0.78 4.37
CA GLN A 61 -5.73 -0.70 2.91
C GLN A 61 -4.41 -0.29 2.24
N ALA A 62 -3.72 0.71 2.78
CA ALA A 62 -2.41 1.12 2.28
C ALA A 62 -1.38 -0.01 2.41
N GLY A 63 -1.39 -0.74 3.52
CA GLY A 63 -0.56 -1.94 3.71
C GLY A 63 -0.85 -3.05 2.68
N GLN A 64 -2.13 -3.30 2.38
CA GLN A 64 -2.53 -4.27 1.36
C GLN A 64 -2.08 -3.85 -0.04
N VAL A 65 -2.22 -2.57 -0.40
CA VAL A 65 -1.73 -2.04 -1.69
C VAL A 65 -0.22 -2.15 -1.80
N ALA A 66 0.52 -1.88 -0.72
CA ALA A 66 1.97 -2.07 -0.68
C ALA A 66 2.38 -3.53 -0.84
N ALA A 67 1.64 -4.46 -0.22
CA ALA A 67 1.86 -5.89 -0.37
C ALA A 67 1.59 -6.35 -1.82
N MET A 68 0.49 -5.89 -2.42
CA MET A 68 0.16 -6.17 -3.82
C MET A 68 1.25 -5.67 -4.77
N PHE A 69 1.72 -4.43 -4.59
CA PHE A 69 2.85 -3.89 -5.35
C PHE A 69 4.11 -4.75 -5.20
N ALA A 70 4.44 -5.18 -3.98
CA ALA A 70 5.59 -6.03 -3.73
C ALA A 70 5.45 -7.42 -4.39
N SER A 71 4.25 -8.01 -4.37
CA SER A 71 3.98 -9.28 -5.04
C SER A 71 4.10 -9.16 -6.57
N HIS A 72 3.56 -8.08 -7.15
CA HIS A 72 3.70 -7.80 -8.59
C HIS A 72 5.18 -7.65 -8.97
N MET A 73 5.94 -6.88 -8.18
CA MET A 73 7.38 -6.71 -8.38
C MET A 73 8.14 -8.04 -8.32
N HIS A 74 7.84 -8.88 -7.34
CA HIS A 74 8.48 -10.19 -7.21
C HIS A 74 8.20 -11.08 -8.43
N TRP A 75 6.94 -11.14 -8.85
CA TRP A 75 6.53 -11.94 -9.98
C TRP A 75 7.21 -11.48 -11.28
N VAL A 76 7.21 -10.17 -11.57
CA VAL A 76 7.86 -9.63 -12.78
C VAL A 76 9.36 -9.91 -12.78
N PHE A 77 10.04 -9.78 -11.64
CA PHE A 77 11.46 -10.11 -11.54
C PHE A 77 11.73 -11.60 -11.78
N ARG A 78 10.83 -12.47 -11.32
CA ARG A 78 10.94 -13.92 -11.53
C ARG A 78 10.80 -14.23 -13.01
N GLU A 79 9.84 -13.61 -13.67
CA GLU A 79 9.53 -13.87 -15.06
C GLU A 79 10.56 -13.24 -16.02
N LEU A 80 11.13 -12.08 -15.67
CA LEU A 80 12.29 -11.52 -16.37
C LEU A 80 13.52 -12.42 -16.22
N ASN A 81 13.76 -12.99 -15.04
CA ASN A 81 14.85 -13.95 -14.84
C ASN A 81 14.64 -15.20 -15.70
N ASP A 82 13.42 -15.75 -15.72
CA ASP A 82 13.06 -16.90 -16.54
C ASP A 82 13.19 -16.62 -18.04
N ALA A 83 12.76 -15.44 -18.51
CA ALA A 83 12.97 -15.00 -19.89
C ALA A 83 14.47 -14.89 -20.23
N CYS A 84 15.32 -14.43 -19.29
CA CYS A 84 16.77 -14.41 -19.48
C CYS A 84 17.38 -15.81 -19.55
N ILE A 85 16.90 -16.77 -18.73
CA ILE A 85 17.33 -18.18 -18.76
C ILE A 85 16.99 -18.80 -20.12
N LYS A 86 15.76 -18.58 -20.60
CA LYS A 86 15.27 -19.06 -21.91
C LYS A 86 15.89 -18.32 -23.09
N ARG A 87 16.46 -17.13 -22.86
CA ARG A 87 16.91 -16.17 -23.88
C ARG A 87 15.79 -15.82 -24.86
N SER A 88 14.57 -15.70 -24.35
CA SER A 88 13.37 -15.37 -25.12
C SER A 88 13.19 -13.85 -25.15
N TRP A 89 13.47 -13.23 -26.29
CA TRP A 89 13.31 -11.78 -26.46
C TRP A 89 11.84 -11.35 -26.38
N GLU A 90 10.93 -12.17 -26.92
CA GLU A 90 9.49 -11.91 -26.88
C GLU A 90 9.01 -11.82 -25.44
N ASP A 91 9.26 -12.87 -24.63
CA ASP A 91 8.89 -12.89 -23.21
C ASP A 91 9.58 -11.75 -22.46
N TYR A 92 10.87 -11.52 -22.71
CA TYR A 92 11.62 -10.47 -22.02
C TYR A 92 11.02 -9.08 -22.28
N SER A 93 10.68 -8.77 -23.54
CA SER A 93 10.13 -7.48 -23.93
C SER A 93 8.76 -7.21 -23.29
N VAL A 94 7.91 -8.23 -23.19
CA VAL A 94 6.61 -8.16 -22.53
C VAL A 94 6.80 -7.90 -21.05
N HIS A 95 7.61 -8.71 -20.36
CA HIS A 95 7.79 -8.56 -18.92
C HIS A 95 8.54 -7.27 -18.54
N ARG A 96 9.37 -6.72 -19.44
CA ARG A 96 9.96 -5.38 -19.29
C ARG A 96 8.90 -4.28 -19.32
N ARG A 97 7.92 -4.36 -20.23
CA ARG A 97 6.80 -3.40 -20.27
C ARG A 97 5.93 -3.52 -19.03
N ILE A 98 5.64 -4.75 -18.61
CA ILE A 98 4.91 -5.00 -17.36
C ILE A 98 5.67 -4.40 -16.16
N LEU A 99 7.00 -4.47 -16.12
CA LEU A 99 7.79 -3.80 -15.08
C LEU A 99 7.56 -2.29 -15.04
N GLN A 100 7.46 -1.64 -16.22
CA GLN A 100 7.16 -0.22 -16.31
C GLN A 100 5.74 0.10 -15.79
N GLU A 101 4.76 -0.72 -16.15
CA GLU A 101 3.37 -0.58 -15.69
C GLU A 101 3.25 -0.75 -14.18
N VAL A 102 3.86 -1.80 -13.62
CA VAL A 102 3.91 -2.04 -12.17
C VAL A 102 4.58 -0.87 -11.45
N LEU A 103 5.64 -0.30 -12.01
CA LEU A 103 6.30 0.88 -11.42
C LEU A 103 5.41 2.13 -11.48
N MET A 104 4.67 2.33 -12.58
CA MET A 104 3.72 3.43 -12.72
C MET A 104 2.58 3.32 -11.71
N GLN A 105 1.97 2.14 -11.56
CA GLN A 105 0.98 1.84 -10.51
C GLN A 105 1.60 2.03 -9.12
N GLY A 106 2.83 1.56 -8.95
CA GLY A 106 3.62 1.71 -7.74
C GLY A 106 3.80 3.17 -7.33
N ARG A 107 3.92 4.11 -8.28
CA ARG A 107 4.02 5.56 -8.04
C ARG A 107 2.76 6.15 -7.44
N GLU A 108 1.59 5.63 -7.82
CA GLU A 108 0.27 6.09 -7.37
C GLU A 108 -0.08 5.60 -5.96
N VAL A 109 0.69 4.65 -5.40
CA VAL A 109 0.56 4.28 -3.98
C VAL A 109 0.82 5.49 -3.10
N THR A 110 -0.22 5.96 -2.42
CA THR A 110 -0.19 7.12 -1.52
C THR A 110 0.75 6.85 -0.34
N LEU A 111 2.03 7.22 -0.50
CA LEU A 111 3.08 7.00 0.50
C LEU A 111 2.75 7.60 1.87
N GLN A 112 1.94 8.66 1.90
CA GLN A 112 1.51 9.35 3.12
C GLN A 112 0.64 8.47 4.04
N LEU A 113 0.03 7.42 3.50
CA LEU A 113 -0.84 6.50 4.23
C LEU A 113 -0.12 5.20 4.63
N LEU A 114 1.16 5.05 4.28
CA LEU A 114 1.96 3.87 4.63
C LEU A 114 2.58 4.03 6.02
N ASP A 115 2.62 2.92 6.76
CA ASP A 115 3.39 2.82 8.00
C ASP A 115 4.89 2.64 7.70
N GLY A 116 5.76 2.93 8.66
CA GLY A 116 7.22 3.03 8.43
C GLY A 116 7.84 1.80 7.75
N ARG A 117 7.37 0.59 8.07
CA ARG A 117 7.87 -0.65 7.45
C ARG A 117 7.41 -0.82 6.00
N SER A 118 6.13 -0.57 5.70
CA SER A 118 5.60 -0.70 4.34
C SER A 118 6.11 0.44 3.45
N LEU A 119 6.32 1.63 4.01
CA LEU A 119 6.99 2.74 3.33
C LEU A 119 8.43 2.37 2.93
N ALA A 120 9.22 1.84 3.86
CA ALA A 120 10.59 1.39 3.59
C ALA A 120 10.65 0.30 2.51
N MET A 121 9.73 -0.67 2.59
CA MET A 121 9.59 -1.71 1.56
C MET A 121 9.31 -1.09 0.19
N VAL A 122 8.22 -0.31 0.04
CA VAL A 122 7.83 0.29 -1.24
C VAL A 122 8.94 1.18 -1.80
N SER A 123 9.60 1.98 -0.95
CA SER A 123 10.73 2.81 -1.37
C SER A 123 11.88 1.97 -1.91
N SER A 124 12.27 0.91 -1.19
CA SER A 124 13.36 0.02 -1.63
C SER A 124 13.03 -0.69 -2.93
N LEU A 125 11.79 -1.15 -3.09
CA LEU A 125 11.32 -1.82 -4.29
C LEU A 125 11.27 -0.89 -5.49
N ARG A 126 10.88 0.38 -5.30
CA ARG A 126 10.95 1.40 -6.35
C ARG A 126 12.38 1.65 -6.80
N THR A 127 13.35 1.74 -5.88
CA THR A 127 14.77 1.88 -6.24
C THR A 127 15.25 0.68 -7.06
N ILE A 128 14.92 -0.54 -6.64
CA ILE A 128 15.28 -1.78 -7.37
C ILE A 128 14.61 -1.83 -8.75
N ALA A 129 13.36 -1.39 -8.87
CA ALA A 129 12.61 -1.33 -10.12
C ALA A 129 13.25 -0.35 -11.12
N VAL A 130 13.62 0.85 -10.66
CA VAL A 130 14.28 1.86 -11.49
C VAL A 130 15.64 1.34 -11.97
N GLU A 131 16.46 0.78 -11.07
CA GLU A 131 17.74 0.17 -11.43
C GLU A 131 17.57 -0.97 -12.46
N ALA A 132 16.53 -1.80 -12.29
CA ALA A 132 16.22 -2.85 -13.24
C ALA A 132 15.80 -2.29 -14.60
N LEU A 133 14.97 -1.24 -14.64
CA LEU A 133 14.58 -0.59 -15.88
C LEU A 133 15.78 -0.01 -16.62
N GLU A 134 16.69 0.69 -15.94
CA GLU A 134 17.92 1.20 -16.54
C GLU A 134 18.78 0.08 -17.15
N LYS A 135 18.92 -1.04 -16.44
CA LYS A 135 19.66 -2.21 -16.95
C LYS A 135 18.96 -2.90 -18.13
N THR A 136 17.63 -2.92 -18.14
CA THR A 136 16.84 -3.53 -19.21
C THR A 136 16.71 -2.62 -20.44
N GLU A 137 16.84 -1.30 -20.27
CA GLU A 137 16.67 -0.33 -21.35
C GLU A 137 17.74 -0.43 -22.42
N GLY A 138 19.00 -0.60 -22.00
CA GLY A 138 20.13 -0.82 -22.89
C GLY A 138 20.29 -2.26 -23.42
N HIS A 139 19.40 -3.19 -23.04
CA HIS A 139 19.51 -4.58 -23.47
C HIS A 139 18.87 -4.81 -24.85
N THR A 140 19.46 -5.71 -25.64
CA THR A 140 18.99 -6.11 -26.97
C THR A 140 18.96 -7.64 -27.08
N ASN A 141 18.32 -8.19 -28.11
CA ASN A 141 18.20 -9.64 -28.31
C ASN A 141 19.57 -10.36 -28.38
N THR A 142 20.61 -9.68 -28.84
CA THR A 142 21.98 -10.20 -28.90
C THR A 142 22.84 -9.80 -27.70
N GLY A 143 22.24 -9.17 -26.69
CA GLY A 143 22.94 -8.64 -25.53
C GLY A 143 23.41 -9.73 -24.55
N ASN A 144 24.04 -9.29 -23.46
CA ASN A 144 24.53 -10.19 -22.42
C ASN A 144 23.41 -10.67 -21.48
N TRP A 145 22.69 -11.71 -21.91
CA TRP A 145 21.62 -12.36 -21.15
C TRP A 145 22.05 -12.84 -19.76
N MET A 146 23.27 -13.40 -19.65
CA MET A 146 23.81 -13.91 -18.39
C MET A 146 23.97 -12.81 -17.35
N HIS A 147 24.43 -11.62 -17.76
CA HIS A 147 24.59 -10.49 -16.85
C HIS A 147 23.24 -10.04 -16.25
N LEU A 148 22.19 -10.01 -17.07
CA LEU A 148 20.84 -9.68 -16.61
C LEU A 148 20.25 -10.77 -15.73
N GLN A 149 20.42 -12.03 -16.10
CA GLN A 149 19.99 -13.17 -15.29
C GLN A 149 20.58 -13.07 -13.87
N LEU A 150 21.90 -12.90 -13.76
CA LEU A 150 22.57 -12.77 -12.46
C LEU A 150 22.07 -11.56 -11.65
N TYR A 151 21.72 -10.47 -12.33
CA TYR A 151 21.13 -9.31 -11.68
C TYR A 151 19.76 -9.63 -11.07
N PHE A 152 18.84 -10.22 -11.85
CA PHE A 152 17.50 -10.56 -11.37
C PHE A 152 17.55 -11.64 -10.28
N ASP A 153 18.36 -12.68 -10.48
CA ASP A 153 18.56 -13.77 -9.53
C ASP A 153 19.05 -13.26 -8.17
N ARG A 154 19.97 -12.28 -8.16
CA ARG A 154 20.47 -11.65 -6.92
C ARG A 154 19.42 -10.81 -6.21
N ARG A 155 18.47 -10.20 -6.92
CA ARG A 155 17.44 -9.30 -6.35
C ARG A 155 16.22 -10.07 -5.85
N LEU A 156 15.88 -11.21 -6.45
CA LEU A 156 14.72 -12.01 -6.07
C LEU A 156 14.62 -12.36 -4.57
N PRO A 157 15.70 -12.84 -3.90
CA PRO A 157 15.66 -13.13 -2.47
C PRO A 157 15.38 -11.90 -1.61
N SER A 158 15.88 -10.72 -2.01
CA SER A 158 15.66 -9.47 -1.27
C SER A 158 14.20 -9.02 -1.32
N ILE A 159 13.54 -9.19 -2.47
CA ILE A 159 12.12 -8.89 -2.64
C ILE A 159 11.28 -9.91 -1.85
N ALA A 160 11.63 -11.20 -1.91
CA ALA A 160 10.97 -12.25 -1.15
C ALA A 160 11.10 -12.04 0.38
N ALA A 161 12.26 -11.56 0.84
CA ALA A 161 12.49 -11.24 2.25
C ALA A 161 11.56 -10.12 2.73
N TRP A 162 11.34 -9.07 1.92
CA TRP A 162 10.39 -7.98 2.21
C TRP A 162 8.95 -8.46 2.29
N LEU A 163 8.56 -9.34 1.36
CA LEU A 163 7.25 -9.98 1.30
C LEU A 163 6.99 -10.84 2.55
N SER A 164 7.92 -11.72 2.90
CA SER A 164 7.86 -12.53 4.13
C SER A 164 7.83 -11.67 5.38
N ALA A 165 8.67 -10.63 5.45
CA ALA A 165 8.72 -9.66 6.53
C ALA A 165 7.37 -8.96 6.78
N THR A 166 6.58 -8.72 5.74
CA THR A 166 5.26 -8.06 5.85
C THR A 166 4.10 -9.04 5.99
N GLY A 167 4.37 -10.35 6.08
CA GLY A 167 3.36 -11.39 6.25
C GLY A 167 2.66 -11.79 4.95
N ASN A 168 3.21 -11.43 3.79
CA ASN A 168 2.67 -11.75 2.47
C ASN A 168 3.73 -12.52 1.68
N PRO A 169 3.93 -13.83 1.93
CA PRO A 169 4.95 -14.60 1.21
C PRO A 169 4.69 -14.57 -0.31
N PRO A 170 5.73 -14.64 -1.15
CA PRO A 170 5.57 -14.59 -2.60
C PRO A 170 4.73 -15.77 -3.10
N GLU A 171 3.72 -15.46 -3.92
CA GLU A 171 2.89 -16.47 -4.59
C GLU A 171 3.62 -17.07 -5.79
N SER A 172 3.36 -18.35 -6.09
CA SER A 172 3.90 -19.02 -7.27
C SER A 172 3.24 -18.56 -8.57
N SER A 173 1.96 -18.19 -8.50
CA SER A 173 1.15 -17.63 -9.57
C SER A 173 1.36 -16.12 -9.72
N GLY A 174 1.36 -15.63 -10.97
CA GLY A 174 1.35 -14.20 -11.24
C GLY A 174 0.00 -13.56 -10.95
N PRO A 175 -0.08 -12.22 -10.93
CA PRO A 175 -1.33 -11.53 -10.69
C PRO A 175 -2.30 -11.82 -11.84
N THR A 176 -3.55 -12.13 -11.51
CA THR A 176 -4.60 -12.50 -12.48
C THR A 176 -4.81 -11.45 -13.58
N ASP A 177 -4.54 -10.18 -13.26
CA ASP A 177 -4.72 -9.05 -14.19
C ASP A 177 -3.72 -9.07 -15.35
N TYR A 178 -2.52 -9.64 -15.14
CA TYR A 178 -1.49 -9.76 -16.19
C TYR A 178 -1.65 -11.02 -17.04
N ALA A 179 -2.56 -11.94 -16.68
CA ALA A 179 -2.89 -13.09 -17.52
C ALA A 179 -3.59 -12.64 -18.83
N GLY A 180 -4.39 -11.56 -18.78
CA GLY A 180 -5.03 -10.95 -19.95
C GLY A 180 -4.04 -10.27 -20.90
N LEU A 181 -2.92 -9.74 -20.38
CA LEU A 181 -1.82 -9.19 -21.18
C LEU A 181 -0.99 -10.28 -21.88
N ARG A 182 -1.13 -11.56 -21.50
CA ARG A 182 -0.55 -12.69 -22.25
C ARG A 182 -1.44 -13.12 -23.43
N THR A 183 -2.76 -12.98 -23.31
CA THR A 183 -3.72 -13.43 -24.33
C THR A 183 -4.05 -12.36 -25.37
N SER A 184 -3.99 -11.08 -25.01
CA SER A 184 -4.27 -9.96 -25.92
C SER A 184 -3.14 -9.65 -26.91
N PHE A 185 -1.96 -10.25 -26.74
CA PHE A 185 -0.78 -10.00 -27.57
C PHE A 185 -0.30 -11.25 -28.35
N GLY A 186 -1.25 -12.12 -28.75
CA GLY A 186 -1.01 -13.14 -29.78
C GLY A 186 -0.40 -12.54 -31.07
N PRO A 187 0.24 -13.38 -31.90
CA PRO A 187 1.46 -13.07 -32.64
C PRO A 187 1.31 -11.86 -33.56
N MET A 188 1.77 -10.68 -33.11
CA MET A 188 2.10 -9.59 -34.02
C MET A 188 3.54 -9.77 -34.50
N GLY A 189 3.74 -10.74 -35.40
CA GLY A 189 5.06 -11.07 -35.92
C GLY A 189 5.07 -12.08 -37.06
N ASP A 190 4.11 -12.01 -37.98
CA ASP A 190 4.20 -12.58 -39.34
C ASP A 190 3.69 -11.52 -40.33
N LEU A 191 4.51 -10.48 -40.56
CA LEU A 191 4.48 -9.60 -41.74
C LEU A 191 5.89 -9.09 -42.03
#